data_AF-A0A8J2PRK8-F1
#
_entry.id   AF-A0A8J2PRK8-F1
#
_cell.length_a   1.000
_cell.length_b   1.000
_cell.length_c   1.000
_cell.angle_alpha   90.00
_cell.angle_beta   90.00
_cell.angle_gamma   90.00
#
_symmetry.space_group_name_H-M   'P 1'
#
loop_
_entity.id
_entity.type
_entity.pdbx_description
1 polymer ?
#
loop_
_entity_poly.entity_id
_entity_poly.type
_entity_poly.pdbx_seq_one_letter_code
_entity_poly.pdbx_strand_id
1 'polypeptide(L)'
;MPFHFVRVDYAARRKILLLLLILMLFGCYKLMPSLSNSEQEIHFELTDFSVLKSNQFPPTHPVVLNYLRGHHMTPPSKLGYKFPTEPIVRSQHEKELRQIFSEREPGFFVECGAHDGEFYSNTLELELLKNWTGLLIEMDPKLLKSLKTKHRNAWIAGVCVSPHNNFTELELIMGDQINYWSKGETFVRTPGNMNDKEARNLKKSGFMVECFPLVSQLAAINITHVDFLSLDVQGLEMDILATILVDSGITVDYILAEHTLIPNGKNSMKEFLISKGYELIFDHFNDFLFKRRIINTN
;
A
#
# COMPACT_ATOMS: atom_id res chain seq x y z
N MET A 1 -32.12 18.56 -77.21
CA MET A 1 -31.28 19.38 -76.30
C MET A 1 -30.66 18.43 -75.27
N PRO A 2 -29.33 18.33 -75.15
CA PRO A 2 -28.73 17.44 -74.17
C PRO A 2 -28.64 18.14 -72.80
N PHE A 3 -28.96 17.40 -71.73
CA PHE A 3 -28.78 17.83 -70.35
C PHE A 3 -27.30 17.73 -69.97
N HIS A 4 -26.66 18.86 -69.64
CA HIS A 4 -25.34 18.89 -69.04
C HIS A 4 -25.41 18.50 -67.56
N PHE A 5 -24.89 17.32 -67.22
CA PHE A 5 -24.59 16.96 -65.84
C PHE A 5 -23.33 17.71 -65.38
N VAL A 6 -23.50 18.64 -64.44
CA VAL A 6 -22.37 19.24 -63.71
C VAL A 6 -21.83 18.18 -62.75
N ARG A 7 -20.68 17.59 -63.07
CA ARG A 7 -19.94 16.72 -62.13
C ARG A 7 -19.44 17.59 -60.98
N VAL A 8 -19.99 17.37 -59.78
CA VAL A 8 -19.45 17.92 -58.54
C VAL A 8 -18.15 17.18 -58.24
N ASP A 9 -17.02 17.89 -58.23
CA ASP A 9 -15.72 17.31 -57.86
C ASP A 9 -15.64 17.15 -56.34
N TYR A 10 -15.97 15.94 -55.87
CA TYR A 10 -15.91 15.56 -54.47
C TYR A 10 -14.48 15.55 -53.89
N ALA A 11 -13.45 15.43 -54.74
CA ALA A 11 -12.06 15.46 -54.29
C ALA A 11 -11.61 16.88 -53.94
N ALA A 12 -12.04 17.88 -54.73
CA ALA A 12 -11.81 19.28 -54.42
C ALA A 12 -12.48 19.70 -53.10
N ARG A 13 -13.72 19.25 -52.85
CA ARG A 13 -14.41 19.50 -51.57
C ARG A 13 -13.72 18.86 -50.37
N ARG A 14 -13.21 17.63 -50.49
CA ARG A 14 -12.43 16.97 -49.41
C ARG A 14 -11.14 17.71 -49.09
N LYS A 15 -10.42 18.21 -50.10
CA LYS A 15 -9.19 19.01 -49.89
C LYS A 15 -9.47 20.33 -49.18
N ILE A 16 -10.55 21.02 -49.54
CA ILE A 16 -10.98 22.26 -48.89
C ILE A 16 -11.38 21.99 -47.42
N LEU A 17 -12.12 20.91 -47.16
CA LEU A 17 -12.52 20.54 -45.80
C LEU A 17 -11.30 20.19 -44.92
N LEU A 18 -10.31 19.49 -45.47
CA LEU A 18 -9.06 19.19 -44.77
C LEU A 18 -8.26 20.45 -44.46
N LEU A 19 -8.19 21.39 -45.40
CA LEU A 19 -7.47 22.66 -45.20
C LEU A 19 -8.14 23.51 -44.11
N LEU A 20 -9.47 23.54 -44.07
CA LEU A 20 -10.23 24.24 -43.03
C LEU A 20 -10.04 23.58 -41.65
N LEU A 21 -9.99 22.25 -41.58
CA LEU A 21 -9.68 21.50 -40.35
C LEU A 21 -8.27 21.79 -39.83
N ILE A 22 -7.27 21.81 -40.72
CA ILE A 22 -5.88 22.14 -40.36
C ILE A 22 -5.78 23.59 -39.88
N LEU A 23 -6.44 24.54 -40.56
CA LEU A 23 -6.47 25.94 -40.14
C LEU A 23 -7.19 26.14 -38.80
N MET A 24 -8.26 25.38 -38.51
CA MET A 24 -8.90 25.39 -37.19
C MET A 24 -7.98 24.79 -36.11
N LEU A 25 -7.24 23.71 -36.40
CA LEU A 25 -6.27 23.15 -35.45
C LEU A 25 -5.12 24.12 -35.15
N PHE A 26 -4.58 24.80 -36.17
CA PHE A 26 -3.55 25.84 -35.98
C PHE A 26 -4.09 27.11 -35.31
N GLY A 27 -5.35 27.48 -35.59
CA GLY A 27 -6.04 28.59 -34.93
C GLY A 27 -6.28 28.31 -33.45
N CYS A 28 -6.74 27.10 -33.11
CA CYS A 28 -6.90 26.64 -31.74
C CYS A 28 -5.55 26.58 -31.00
N TYR A 29 -4.47 26.13 -31.65
CA TYR A 29 -3.13 26.09 -31.04
C TYR A 29 -2.61 27.49 -30.68
N LYS A 30 -2.97 28.53 -31.45
CA LYS A 30 -2.65 29.95 -31.14
C LYS A 30 -3.60 30.59 -30.13
N LEU A 31 -4.76 29.99 -29.88
CA LEU A 31 -5.77 30.44 -28.92
C LEU A 31 -5.73 29.67 -27.60
N MET A 32 -4.92 28.62 -27.49
CA MET A 32 -4.58 28.04 -26.20
C MET A 32 -3.74 29.08 -25.44
N PRO A 33 -4.17 29.53 -24.26
CA PRO A 33 -3.29 30.28 -23.38
C PRO A 33 -2.04 29.44 -23.19
N SER A 34 -0.86 30.05 -23.34
CA SER A 34 0.35 29.45 -22.77
C SER A 34 0.01 29.05 -21.34
N LEU A 35 0.13 27.75 -21.02
CA LEU A 35 -0.02 27.25 -19.65
C LEU A 35 0.69 28.23 -18.72
N SER A 36 -0.04 28.83 -17.79
CA SER A 36 0.52 29.81 -16.89
C SER A 36 1.64 29.14 -16.10
N ASN A 37 2.72 29.88 -15.82
CA ASN A 37 3.86 29.40 -15.02
C ASN A 37 3.44 28.71 -13.70
N SER A 38 2.25 29.06 -13.17
CA SER A 38 1.65 28.44 -11.99
C SER A 38 1.36 26.94 -12.14
N GLU A 39 0.93 26.43 -13.30
CA GLU A 39 0.64 24.99 -13.47
C GLU A 39 1.92 24.18 -13.69
N GLN A 40 2.97 24.80 -14.25
CA GLN A 40 4.30 24.20 -14.35
C GLN A 40 5.06 24.21 -13.00
N GLU A 41 4.86 25.24 -12.16
CA GLU A 41 5.37 25.26 -10.77
C GLU A 41 4.70 24.19 -9.90
N ILE A 42 3.39 23.97 -10.03
CA ILE A 42 2.66 22.92 -9.30
C ILE A 42 3.15 21.51 -9.68
N HIS A 43 3.62 21.31 -10.91
CA HIS A 43 4.18 20.02 -11.33
C HIS A 43 5.58 19.75 -10.76
N PHE A 44 6.30 20.79 -10.32
CA PHE A 44 7.68 20.70 -9.81
C PHE A 44 7.74 20.61 -8.27
N GLU A 45 6.70 21.05 -7.55
CA GLU A 45 6.63 20.96 -6.07
C GLU A 45 6.22 19.57 -5.51
N LEU A 46 5.95 18.59 -6.36
CA LEU A 46 5.42 17.27 -5.97
C LEU A 46 6.50 16.19 -5.72
N THR A 47 7.77 16.56 -5.56
CA THR A 47 8.88 15.59 -5.45
C THR A 47 9.49 15.49 -4.06
N ASP A 48 9.08 16.30 -3.09
CA ASP A 48 9.70 16.32 -1.76
C ASP A 48 8.68 16.06 -0.64
N PHE A 49 8.91 15.00 0.14
CA PHE A 49 8.14 14.66 1.32
C PHE A 49 8.05 15.81 2.33
N SER A 50 9.06 16.69 2.38
CA SER A 50 9.07 17.87 3.25
C SER A 50 7.92 18.84 2.95
N VAL A 51 7.51 18.94 1.68
CA VAL A 51 6.38 19.77 1.23
C VAL A 51 5.05 19.18 1.70
N LEU A 52 4.92 17.85 1.71
CA LEU A 52 3.73 17.21 2.26
C LEU A 52 3.59 17.55 3.75
N LYS A 53 4.68 17.38 4.52
CA LYS A 53 4.73 17.67 5.96
C LYS A 53 4.39 19.11 6.31
N SER A 54 4.96 20.08 5.59
CA SER A 54 4.77 21.50 5.89
C SER A 54 3.34 21.98 5.63
N ASN A 55 2.66 21.42 4.63
CA ASN A 55 1.33 21.85 4.19
C ASN A 55 0.18 21.10 4.87
N GLN A 56 0.44 20.06 5.66
CA GLN A 56 -0.57 19.32 6.43
C GLN A 56 -1.78 18.85 5.59
N PHE A 57 -1.53 18.39 4.36
CA PHE A 57 -2.58 17.87 3.50
C PHE A 57 -3.38 16.74 4.17
N PRO A 58 -4.70 16.65 3.92
CA PRO A 58 -5.48 15.48 4.32
C PRO A 58 -4.87 14.18 3.76
N PRO A 59 -4.97 13.04 4.48
CA PRO A 59 -4.33 11.78 4.07
C PRO A 59 -4.69 11.30 2.66
N THR A 60 -5.89 11.59 2.19
CA THR A 60 -6.39 11.18 0.87
C THR A 60 -6.39 12.31 -0.16
N HIS A 61 -5.72 13.43 0.14
CA HIS A 61 -5.62 14.56 -0.79
C HIS A 61 -4.90 14.15 -2.08
N PRO A 62 -5.33 14.61 -3.28
CA PRO A 62 -4.75 14.19 -4.56
C PRO A 62 -3.22 14.35 -4.65
N VAL A 63 -2.66 15.40 -4.05
CA VAL A 63 -1.20 15.63 -3.97
C VAL A 63 -0.49 14.48 -3.25
N VAL A 64 -1.02 14.04 -2.11
CA VAL A 64 -0.46 12.91 -1.32
C VAL A 64 -0.56 11.61 -2.12
N LEU A 65 -1.71 11.36 -2.75
CA LEU A 65 -1.91 10.14 -3.53
C LEU A 65 -1.00 10.08 -4.77
N ASN A 66 -0.80 11.21 -5.44
CA ASN A 66 0.11 11.31 -6.58
C ASN A 66 1.57 11.13 -6.16
N TYR A 67 1.97 11.69 -5.02
CA TYR A 67 3.30 11.47 -4.45
C TYR A 67 3.54 9.98 -4.17
N LEU A 68 2.61 9.31 -3.48
CA LEU A 68 2.68 7.87 -3.20
C LEU A 68 2.82 7.04 -4.48
N ARG A 69 1.97 7.32 -5.49
CA ARG A 69 2.01 6.64 -6.80
C ARG A 69 3.35 6.82 -7.52
N GLY A 70 3.90 8.03 -7.48
CA GLY A 70 5.13 8.38 -8.19
C GLY A 70 6.40 7.86 -7.55
N HIS A 71 6.43 7.76 -6.21
CA HIS A 71 7.68 7.51 -5.47
C HIS A 71 7.74 6.15 -4.77
N HIS A 72 6.61 5.65 -4.28
CA HIS A 72 6.60 4.50 -3.35
C HIS A 72 5.82 3.29 -3.83
N MET A 73 4.87 3.47 -4.76
CA MET A 73 4.02 2.38 -5.26
C MET A 73 4.61 1.71 -6.50
N THR A 74 4.67 0.38 -6.48
CA THR A 74 5.00 -0.45 -7.64
C THR A 74 3.77 -1.30 -7.98
N PRO A 75 3.30 -1.31 -9.24
CA PRO A 75 2.14 -2.10 -9.63
C PRO A 75 2.44 -3.61 -9.62
N PRO A 76 1.40 -4.46 -9.56
CA PRO A 76 1.53 -5.92 -9.70
C PRO A 76 2.37 -6.30 -10.92
N SER A 77 3.25 -7.28 -10.73
CA SER A 77 4.09 -7.77 -11.82
C SER A 77 3.26 -8.49 -12.88
N LYS A 78 3.60 -8.24 -14.16
CA LYS A 78 3.11 -9.04 -15.30
C LYS A 78 4.05 -10.19 -15.68
N LEU A 79 5.21 -10.26 -15.03
CA LEU A 79 6.18 -11.32 -15.19
C LEU A 79 5.80 -12.50 -14.29
N GLY A 80 6.19 -13.71 -14.69
CA GLY A 80 6.07 -14.88 -13.84
C GLY A 80 6.85 -14.72 -12.53
N TYR A 81 6.34 -15.37 -11.49
CA TYR A 81 6.96 -15.47 -10.17
C TYR A 81 8.43 -15.87 -10.26
N LYS A 82 9.26 -15.29 -9.39
CA LYS A 82 10.69 -15.58 -9.33
C LYS A 82 11.12 -15.88 -7.90
N PHE A 83 10.98 -17.14 -7.52
CA PHE A 83 11.44 -17.65 -6.22
C PHE A 83 12.80 -18.37 -6.37
N PRO A 84 13.72 -18.27 -5.39
CA PRO A 84 15.04 -18.93 -5.44
C PRO A 84 14.95 -20.47 -5.45
N THR A 85 13.90 -21.02 -4.87
CA THR A 85 13.52 -22.43 -4.84
C THR A 85 12.02 -22.56 -5.09
N GLU A 86 11.50 -23.77 -5.30
CA GLU A 86 10.04 -23.99 -5.23
C GLU A 86 9.52 -23.36 -3.93
N PRO A 87 8.52 -22.45 -4.00
CA PRO A 87 8.04 -21.75 -2.83
C PRO A 87 7.40 -22.77 -1.88
N ILE A 88 8.12 -23.10 -0.82
CA ILE A 88 7.51 -23.82 0.29
C ILE A 88 6.74 -22.75 1.04
N VAL A 89 5.41 -22.76 0.91
CA VAL A 89 4.53 -21.92 1.72
C VAL A 89 4.90 -22.17 3.18
N ARG A 90 5.26 -21.10 3.89
CA ARG A 90 5.86 -21.19 5.22
C ARG A 90 5.22 -20.26 6.24
N SER A 91 4.06 -19.65 5.96
CA SER A 91 3.33 -18.90 6.98
C SER A 91 3.21 -19.76 8.25
N GLN A 92 3.44 -19.15 9.41
CA GLN A 92 3.25 -19.82 10.70
C GLN A 92 1.78 -20.23 10.91
N HIS A 93 0.87 -19.58 10.18
CA HIS A 93 -0.59 -19.74 10.23
C HIS A 93 -1.16 -20.40 8.97
N GLU A 94 -0.33 -21.08 8.17
CA GLU A 94 -0.72 -21.70 6.90
C GLU A 94 -1.99 -22.56 7.03
N LYS A 95 -2.06 -23.42 8.04
CA LYS A 95 -3.19 -24.36 8.21
C LYS A 95 -4.50 -23.62 8.49
N GLU A 96 -4.44 -22.64 9.38
CA GLU A 96 -5.57 -21.82 9.81
C GLU A 96 -6.08 -20.96 8.65
N LEU A 97 -5.17 -20.28 7.94
CA LEU A 97 -5.52 -19.44 6.78
C LEU A 97 -6.11 -20.29 5.65
N ARG A 98 -5.54 -21.46 5.35
CA ARG A 98 -6.11 -22.41 4.37
C ARG A 98 -7.53 -22.81 4.72
N GLN A 99 -7.78 -23.15 5.99
CA GLN A 99 -9.11 -23.56 6.45
C GLN A 99 -10.13 -22.41 6.32
N ILE A 100 -9.72 -21.18 6.62
CA ILE A 100 -10.61 -20.01 6.60
C ILE A 100 -10.93 -19.56 5.18
N PHE A 101 -9.94 -19.63 4.28
CA PHE A 101 -10.05 -19.14 2.90
C PHE A 101 -10.27 -20.25 1.87
N SER A 102 -10.52 -21.51 2.29
CA SER A 102 -10.69 -22.63 1.35
C SER A 102 -11.88 -22.43 0.40
N GLU A 103 -13.02 -22.00 0.93
CA GLU A 103 -14.29 -21.82 0.20
C GLU A 103 -14.53 -20.35 -0.20
N ARG A 104 -13.51 -19.49 -0.07
CA ARG A 104 -13.63 -18.07 -0.40
C ARG A 104 -13.23 -17.81 -1.84
N GLU A 105 -14.01 -16.96 -2.49
CA GLU A 105 -13.64 -16.37 -3.78
C GLU A 105 -12.37 -15.52 -3.66
N PRO A 106 -11.65 -15.28 -4.77
CA PRO A 106 -10.48 -14.41 -4.77
C PRO A 106 -10.78 -13.03 -4.20
N GLY A 107 -9.95 -12.57 -3.27
CA GLY A 107 -10.09 -11.30 -2.57
C GLY A 107 -8.86 -10.40 -2.67
N PHE A 108 -8.92 -9.29 -1.94
CA PHE A 108 -7.83 -8.32 -1.80
C PHE A 108 -7.18 -8.40 -0.41
N PHE A 109 -5.89 -8.72 -0.35
CA PHE A 109 -5.13 -8.71 0.91
C PHE A 109 -4.29 -7.45 1.10
N VAL A 110 -3.93 -7.17 2.36
CA VAL A 110 -2.87 -6.24 2.73
C VAL A 110 -1.91 -6.97 3.66
N GLU A 111 -0.61 -6.94 3.38
CA GLU A 111 0.44 -7.47 4.26
C GLU A 111 1.39 -6.33 4.64
N CYS A 112 1.28 -5.88 5.88
CA CYS A 112 2.21 -4.94 6.50
C CYS A 112 3.36 -5.72 7.12
N GLY A 113 4.61 -5.39 6.75
CA GLY A 113 5.77 -6.21 7.11
C GLY A 113 5.99 -7.34 6.10
N ALA A 114 5.85 -7.06 4.81
CA ALA A 114 5.92 -8.08 3.75
C ALA A 114 7.31 -8.72 3.59
N HIS A 115 8.33 -8.21 4.29
CA HIS A 115 9.68 -8.75 4.34
C HIS A 115 10.26 -8.92 2.92
N ASP A 116 10.79 -10.09 2.61
CA ASP A 116 11.35 -10.43 1.30
C ASP A 116 10.30 -10.92 0.29
N GLY A 117 9.01 -10.90 0.66
CA GLY A 117 7.88 -11.31 -0.17
C GLY A 117 7.68 -12.80 -0.30
N GLU A 118 8.41 -13.62 0.45
CA GLU A 118 8.32 -15.08 0.36
C GLU A 118 8.43 -15.75 1.74
N PHE A 119 9.48 -15.43 2.49
CA PHE A 119 9.74 -16.01 3.78
C PHE A 119 8.65 -15.59 4.78
N TYR A 120 7.99 -16.57 5.39
CA TYR A 120 6.87 -16.39 6.32
C TYR A 120 5.68 -15.57 5.81
N SER A 121 5.57 -15.31 4.50
CA SER A 121 4.47 -14.50 3.96
C SER A 121 3.11 -15.14 4.24
N ASN A 122 2.21 -14.36 4.85
CA ASN A 122 0.84 -14.78 5.17
C ASN A 122 -0.09 -14.73 3.95
N THR A 123 0.33 -14.07 2.86
CA THR A 123 -0.52 -13.84 1.68
C THR A 123 -0.07 -14.57 0.43
N LEU A 124 1.17 -15.08 0.39
CA LEU A 124 1.72 -15.73 -0.80
C LEU A 124 0.88 -16.89 -1.29
N GLU A 125 0.37 -17.73 -0.38
CA GLU A 125 -0.45 -18.87 -0.76
C GLU A 125 -1.80 -18.46 -1.37
N LEU A 126 -2.44 -17.43 -0.81
CA LEU A 126 -3.69 -16.89 -1.35
C LEU A 126 -3.48 -16.43 -2.79
N GLU A 127 -2.33 -15.83 -3.07
CA GLU A 127 -1.96 -15.42 -4.41
C GLU A 127 -1.76 -16.62 -5.35
N LEU A 128 -0.91 -17.58 -4.95
CA LEU A 128 -0.51 -18.72 -5.79
C LEU A 128 -1.64 -19.71 -6.06
N LEU A 129 -2.46 -19.99 -5.04
CA LEU A 129 -3.44 -21.08 -5.09
C LEU A 129 -4.89 -20.61 -5.21
N LYS A 130 -5.16 -19.35 -4.85
CA LYS A 130 -6.51 -18.79 -4.82
C LYS A 130 -6.67 -17.58 -5.73
N ASN A 131 -5.63 -17.19 -6.48
CA ASN A 131 -5.66 -16.06 -7.41
C ASN A 131 -6.05 -14.73 -6.73
N TRP A 132 -5.74 -14.59 -5.44
CA TRP A 132 -5.88 -13.32 -4.73
C TRP A 132 -4.86 -12.31 -5.28
N THR A 133 -5.12 -11.04 -5.05
CA THR A 133 -4.13 -9.96 -5.23
C THR A 133 -4.17 -9.06 -4.00
N GLY A 134 -3.30 -8.06 -3.93
CA GLY A 134 -3.24 -7.24 -2.73
C GLY A 134 -2.23 -6.12 -2.76
N LEU A 135 -1.86 -5.69 -1.56
CA LEU A 135 -0.84 -4.70 -1.27
C LEU A 135 0.17 -5.27 -0.27
N LEU A 136 1.44 -5.27 -0.64
CA LEU A 136 2.59 -5.65 0.18
C LEU A 136 3.32 -4.38 0.62
N ILE A 137 3.50 -4.18 1.92
CA ILE A 137 4.12 -2.97 2.48
C ILE A 137 5.41 -3.37 3.19
N GLU A 138 6.55 -2.80 2.75
CA GLU A 138 7.87 -3.06 3.34
C GLU A 138 8.71 -1.77 3.33
N MET A 139 9.31 -1.47 4.48
CA MET A 139 10.05 -0.23 4.72
C MET A 139 11.57 -0.40 4.67
N ASP A 140 12.10 -1.60 4.93
CA ASP A 140 13.53 -1.90 4.86
C ASP A 140 13.97 -1.98 3.38
N PRO A 141 14.87 -1.10 2.91
CA PRO A 141 15.33 -1.07 1.52
C PRO A 141 15.98 -2.38 1.05
N LYS A 142 16.64 -3.14 1.94
CA LYS A 142 17.25 -4.43 1.60
C LYS A 142 16.16 -5.47 1.36
N LEU A 143 15.16 -5.55 2.24
CA LEU A 143 14.02 -6.46 2.10
C LEU A 143 13.14 -6.06 0.92
N LEU A 144 12.81 -4.78 0.78
CA LEU A 144 12.08 -4.22 -0.35
C LEU A 144 12.74 -4.54 -1.69
N LYS A 145 14.08 -4.46 -1.78
CA LYS A 145 14.80 -4.86 -2.98
C LYS A 145 14.61 -6.34 -3.28
N SER A 146 14.67 -7.22 -2.27
CA SER A 146 14.41 -8.65 -2.43
C SER A 146 12.97 -8.92 -2.86
N LEU A 147 12.00 -8.33 -2.17
CA LEU A 147 10.56 -8.40 -2.44
C LEU A 147 10.23 -8.06 -3.91
N LYS A 148 10.77 -6.93 -4.42
CA LYS A 148 10.56 -6.52 -5.82
C LYS A 148 11.07 -7.54 -6.83
N THR A 149 12.09 -8.34 -6.49
CA THR A 149 12.58 -9.39 -7.41
C THR A 149 11.68 -10.61 -7.49
N LYS A 150 10.75 -10.80 -6.56
CA LYS A 150 9.87 -11.98 -6.51
C LYS A 150 8.76 -11.96 -7.56
N HIS A 151 8.49 -10.78 -8.14
CA HIS A 151 7.45 -10.58 -9.15
C HIS A 151 6.04 -11.00 -8.65
N ARG A 152 5.72 -10.66 -7.39
CA ARG A 152 4.39 -10.89 -6.83
C ARG A 152 3.31 -10.17 -7.67
N ASN A 153 2.17 -10.81 -7.85
CA ASN A 153 0.92 -10.26 -8.38
C ASN A 153 0.18 -9.45 -7.31
N ALA A 154 0.87 -8.47 -6.74
CA ALA A 154 0.36 -7.54 -5.74
C ALA A 154 1.06 -6.18 -5.91
N TRP A 155 0.38 -5.11 -5.51
CA TRP A 155 1.02 -3.82 -5.36
C TRP A 155 2.11 -3.91 -4.29
N ILE A 156 3.19 -3.15 -4.44
CA ILE A 156 4.24 -3.02 -3.43
C ILE A 156 4.35 -1.56 -3.04
N ALA A 157 4.28 -1.25 -1.75
CA ALA A 157 4.54 0.06 -1.19
C ALA A 157 5.86 0.04 -0.40
N GLY A 158 6.83 0.82 -0.86
CA GLY A 158 8.13 0.99 -0.20
C GLY A 158 8.11 2.09 0.86
N VAL A 159 7.26 1.94 1.88
CA VAL A 159 7.01 2.90 2.98
C VAL A 159 6.69 2.14 4.26
N CYS A 160 6.70 2.83 5.40
CA CYS A 160 6.09 2.31 6.62
C CYS A 160 4.60 2.68 6.73
N VAL A 161 3.85 1.97 7.57
CA VAL A 161 2.47 2.35 7.91
C VAL A 161 2.51 3.33 9.08
N SER A 162 1.95 4.52 8.89
CA SER A 162 1.92 5.53 9.95
C SER A 162 1.03 5.07 11.12
N PRO A 163 1.50 5.18 12.38
CA PRO A 163 0.66 4.98 13.57
C PRO A 163 -0.29 6.17 13.83
N HIS A 164 -0.33 7.15 12.94
CA HIS A 164 -1.13 8.37 13.07
C HIS A 164 -1.95 8.60 11.81
N ASN A 165 -3.01 9.41 11.93
CA ASN A 165 -3.82 9.87 10.77
C ASN A 165 -3.12 10.93 9.91
N ASN A 166 -1.79 10.99 9.94
CA ASN A 166 -0.96 11.87 9.13
C ASN A 166 0.27 11.12 8.60
N PHE A 167 0.91 11.66 7.57
CA PHE A 167 2.20 11.17 7.11
C PHE A 167 3.31 11.71 8.01
N THR A 168 4.31 10.87 8.29
CA THR A 168 5.41 11.16 9.21
C THR A 168 6.70 10.49 8.73
N GLU A 169 7.81 10.72 9.43
CA GLU A 169 9.02 9.92 9.29
C GLU A 169 9.31 9.20 10.59
N LEU A 170 9.64 7.92 10.52
CA LEU A 170 10.11 7.15 11.66
C LEU A 170 11.55 6.71 11.42
N GLU A 171 12.33 6.64 12.49
CA GLU A 171 13.69 6.14 12.40
C GLU A 171 13.66 4.62 12.51
N LEU A 172 14.09 3.97 11.44
CA LEU A 172 14.31 2.54 11.44
C LEU A 172 15.63 2.24 12.14
N ILE A 173 15.63 1.31 13.09
CA ILE A 173 16.86 0.81 13.68
C ILE A 173 17.10 -0.62 13.22
N MET A 174 18.25 -0.82 12.58
CA MET A 174 18.74 -2.16 12.24
C MET A 174 19.37 -2.81 13.47
N GLY A 175 18.83 -3.94 13.92
CA GLY A 175 19.43 -4.75 14.98
C GLY A 175 20.52 -5.67 14.44
N ASP A 176 21.72 -5.64 15.02
CA ASP A 176 22.84 -6.55 14.69
C ASP A 176 22.72 -7.94 15.38
N GLN A 177 21.52 -8.38 15.76
CA GLN A 177 21.36 -9.66 16.48
C GLN A 177 21.18 -10.82 15.50
N ILE A 178 22.32 -11.35 15.07
CA ILE A 178 22.47 -12.69 14.50
C ILE A 178 22.10 -13.71 15.60
N ASN A 179 20.82 -14.01 15.75
CA ASN A 179 20.37 -15.23 16.43
C ASN A 179 19.54 -16.02 15.42
N TYR A 180 19.70 -17.34 15.43
CA TYR A 180 19.41 -18.30 14.35
C TYR A 180 17.95 -18.38 13.85
N TRP A 181 17.05 -17.49 14.29
CA TRP A 181 15.67 -17.33 13.83
C TRP A 181 15.40 -15.98 13.14
N SER A 182 16.32 -15.02 13.26
CA SER A 182 16.15 -13.64 12.81
C SER A 182 17.32 -13.23 11.92
N LYS A 183 17.24 -13.52 10.62
CA LYS A 183 18.01 -12.76 9.64
C LYS A 183 17.27 -11.45 9.38
N GLY A 184 17.61 -10.40 10.14
CA GLY A 184 17.19 -9.03 9.83
C GLY A 184 15.90 -8.57 10.49
N GLU A 185 15.78 -8.73 11.81
CA GLU A 185 14.75 -8.01 12.56
C GLU A 185 15.04 -6.51 12.52
N THR A 186 14.01 -5.76 12.11
CA THR A 186 14.05 -4.32 11.91
C THR A 186 13.05 -3.69 12.87
N PHE A 187 13.53 -2.83 13.76
CA PHE A 187 12.69 -2.20 14.77
C PHE A 187 12.40 -0.74 14.38
N VAL A 188 11.19 -0.27 14.67
CA VAL A 188 10.81 1.14 14.46
C VAL A 188 11.00 1.92 15.75
N ARG A 189 11.75 3.02 15.71
CA ARG A 189 11.86 3.94 16.85
C ARG A 189 10.83 5.06 16.76
N THR A 190 10.00 5.14 17.79
CA THR A 190 9.15 6.31 18.06
C THR A 190 9.77 7.19 19.15
N PRO A 191 9.61 8.53 19.09
CA PRO A 191 10.02 9.42 20.17
C PRO A 191 9.30 9.06 21.49
N GLY A 192 10.01 8.47 22.46
CA GLY A 192 9.50 8.22 23.82
C GLY A 192 9.56 6.76 24.32
N ASN A 193 9.82 5.78 23.45
CA ASN A 193 9.66 4.35 23.78
C ASN A 193 10.93 3.60 24.27
N MET A 194 12.09 4.24 24.43
CA MET A 194 13.31 3.59 24.95
C MET A 194 14.07 4.47 25.94
N ASN A 195 14.70 3.84 26.93
CA ASN A 195 15.63 4.51 27.83
C ASN A 195 16.98 4.80 27.12
N ASP A 196 17.66 5.88 27.50
CA ASP A 196 18.90 6.36 26.87
C ASP A 196 20.05 5.34 26.83
N LYS A 197 19.96 4.26 27.61
CA LYS A 197 20.99 3.22 27.71
C LYS A 197 20.82 2.16 26.63
N GLU A 198 19.59 1.72 26.36
CA GLU A 198 19.25 0.84 25.24
C GLU A 198 19.49 1.54 23.89
N ALA A 199 19.08 2.80 23.79
CA ALA A 199 19.27 3.63 22.60
C ALA A 199 20.74 3.86 22.22
N ARG A 200 21.67 3.84 23.19
CA ARG A 200 23.12 4.00 22.93
C ARG A 200 23.78 2.75 22.36
N ASN A 201 23.27 1.57 22.66
CA ASN A 201 23.82 0.31 22.17
C ASN A 201 23.35 -0.04 20.74
N LEU A 202 22.18 0.47 20.33
CA LEU A 202 21.58 0.22 19.01
C LEU A 202 21.94 1.27 17.93
N LYS A 203 22.72 2.29 18.30
CA LYS A 203 22.97 3.51 17.51
C LYS A 203 23.81 3.34 16.21
N LYS A 204 24.02 2.12 15.70
CA LYS A 204 25.06 1.89 14.68
C LYS A 204 24.62 1.98 13.21
N SER A 205 23.35 1.98 12.85
CA SER A 205 22.93 2.16 11.44
C SER A 205 21.42 2.34 11.26
N GLY A 206 20.85 3.42 11.81
CA GLY A 206 19.45 3.78 11.54
C GLY A 206 19.28 4.68 10.32
N PHE A 207 18.12 4.67 9.68
CA PHE A 207 17.73 5.64 8.64
C PHE A 207 16.27 6.04 8.78
N MET A 208 15.92 7.23 8.31
CA MET A 208 14.55 7.73 8.31
C MET A 208 13.76 7.07 7.20
N VAL A 209 12.52 6.67 7.50
CA VAL A 209 11.58 6.13 6.52
C VAL A 209 10.29 6.92 6.54
N GLU A 210 9.81 7.22 5.35
CA GLU A 210 8.51 7.85 5.15
C GLU A 210 7.39 6.87 5.48
N CYS A 211 6.42 7.36 6.26
CA CYS A 211 5.31 6.59 6.77
C CYS A 211 4.01 7.26 6.36
N PHE A 212 3.12 6.48 5.77
CA PHE A 212 1.81 6.96 5.33
C PHE A 212 0.69 6.22 6.05
N PRO A 213 -0.41 6.89 6.43
CA PRO A 213 -1.60 6.20 6.93
C PRO A 213 -2.04 5.13 5.94
N LEU A 214 -2.48 3.96 6.43
CA LEU A 214 -2.90 2.86 5.55
C LEU A 214 -4.03 3.30 4.58
N VAL A 215 -4.92 4.19 5.03
CA VAL A 215 -5.97 4.79 4.18
C VAL A 215 -5.39 5.53 2.96
N SER A 216 -4.26 6.24 3.09
CA SER A 216 -3.58 6.91 1.97
C SER A 216 -3.05 5.90 0.97
N GLN A 217 -2.42 4.83 1.47
CA GLN A 217 -1.83 3.78 0.65
C GLN A 217 -2.91 3.04 -0.15
N LEU A 218 -4.03 2.68 0.49
CA LEU A 218 -5.18 2.06 -0.17
C LEU A 218 -5.87 3.00 -1.16
N ALA A 219 -6.08 4.26 -0.79
CA ALA A 219 -6.68 5.27 -1.68
C ALA A 219 -5.83 5.54 -2.92
N ALA A 220 -4.50 5.47 -2.82
CA ALA A 220 -3.60 5.62 -3.95
C ALA A 220 -3.84 4.54 -5.03
N ILE A 221 -4.34 3.37 -4.65
CA ILE A 221 -4.68 2.27 -5.56
C ILE A 221 -6.19 2.02 -5.68
N ASN A 222 -7.02 2.97 -5.23
CA ASN A 222 -8.47 2.95 -5.28
C ASN A 222 -9.12 1.76 -4.54
N ILE A 223 -8.55 1.35 -3.41
CA ILE A 223 -9.07 0.28 -2.56
C ILE A 223 -9.74 0.87 -1.32
N THR A 224 -10.94 0.37 -1.00
CA THR A 224 -11.72 0.76 0.19
C THR A 224 -12.15 -0.44 1.03
N HIS A 225 -11.99 -1.65 0.51
CA HIS A 225 -12.28 -2.90 1.20
C HIS A 225 -11.07 -3.83 1.14
N VAL A 226 -10.75 -4.45 2.27
CA VAL A 226 -9.67 -5.42 2.42
C VAL A 226 -10.27 -6.71 2.97
N ASP A 227 -10.16 -7.79 2.22
CA ASP A 227 -10.64 -9.11 2.65
C ASP A 227 -9.78 -9.67 3.79
N PHE A 228 -8.46 -9.46 3.71
CA PHE A 228 -7.50 -9.96 4.68
C PHE A 228 -6.36 -8.97 4.95
N LEU A 229 -6.24 -8.50 6.19
CA LEU A 229 -5.13 -7.68 6.67
C LEU A 229 -4.22 -8.51 7.55
N SER A 230 -2.96 -8.70 7.14
CA SER A 230 -1.87 -9.20 7.96
C SER A 230 -1.05 -8.01 8.45
N LEU A 231 -0.99 -7.81 9.77
CA LEU A 231 -0.37 -6.67 10.43
C LEU A 231 0.76 -7.14 11.35
N ASP A 232 1.99 -7.08 10.85
CA ASP A 232 3.23 -7.37 11.56
C ASP A 232 4.19 -6.19 11.34
N VAL A 233 4.17 -5.21 12.24
CA VAL A 233 4.94 -3.95 12.10
C VAL A 233 5.79 -3.67 13.34
N GLN A 234 6.07 -4.72 14.10
CA GLN A 234 7.02 -4.72 15.20
C GLN A 234 6.67 -3.73 16.34
N GLY A 235 5.39 -3.71 16.76
CA GLY A 235 4.92 -3.03 17.97
C GLY A 235 4.03 -1.81 17.75
N LEU A 236 3.77 -1.42 16.50
CA LEU A 236 2.87 -0.30 16.15
C LEU A 236 1.44 -0.75 15.79
N GLU A 237 1.12 -2.02 16.01
CA GLU A 237 -0.12 -2.64 15.55
C GLU A 237 -1.34 -1.93 16.15
N MET A 238 -1.32 -1.63 17.45
CA MET A 238 -2.44 -0.96 18.13
C MET A 238 -2.74 0.43 17.58
N ASP A 239 -1.71 1.23 17.34
CA ASP A 239 -1.88 2.58 16.84
C ASP A 239 -2.40 2.55 15.39
N ILE A 240 -1.86 1.66 14.55
CA ILE A 240 -2.36 1.48 13.19
C ILE A 240 -3.80 1.00 13.18
N LEU A 241 -4.16 0.01 14.01
CA LEU A 241 -5.54 -0.46 14.14
C LEU A 241 -6.48 0.68 14.55
N ALA A 242 -6.05 1.58 15.43
CA ALA A 242 -6.81 2.77 15.80
C ALA A 242 -7.01 3.74 14.62
N THR A 243 -6.02 3.89 13.74
CA THR A 243 -6.17 4.74 12.53
C THR A 243 -7.15 4.14 11.52
N ILE A 244 -7.07 2.83 11.26
CA ILE A 244 -7.81 2.21 10.16
C ILE A 244 -9.23 1.81 10.55
N LEU A 245 -9.51 1.55 11.83
CA LEU A 245 -10.84 1.12 12.30
C LEU A 245 -11.69 2.23 12.93
N VAL A 246 -11.22 3.48 12.89
CA VAL A 246 -11.95 4.65 13.41
C VAL A 246 -12.16 5.66 12.29
N ASP A 247 -13.39 5.74 11.77
CA ASP A 247 -13.86 6.75 10.80
C ASP A 247 -13.01 6.88 9.52
N SER A 248 -12.28 5.83 9.13
CA SER A 248 -11.40 5.82 7.95
C SER A 248 -12.17 5.62 6.62
N GLY A 249 -13.38 5.08 6.68
CA GLY A 249 -14.13 4.60 5.52
C GLY A 249 -13.59 3.30 4.90
N ILE A 250 -12.52 2.72 5.47
CA ILE A 250 -11.97 1.42 5.07
C ILE A 250 -12.65 0.32 5.86
N THR A 251 -12.95 -0.78 5.18
CA THR A 251 -13.49 -1.99 5.81
C THR A 251 -12.54 -3.15 5.67
N VAL A 252 -12.40 -3.93 6.74
CA VAL A 252 -11.51 -5.08 6.79
C VAL A 252 -12.27 -6.30 7.31
N ASP A 253 -12.26 -7.40 6.56
CA ASP A 253 -13.00 -8.62 6.91
C ASP A 253 -12.26 -9.49 7.92
N TYR A 254 -10.96 -9.76 7.69
CA TYR A 254 -10.10 -10.49 8.61
C TYR A 254 -8.86 -9.69 8.96
N ILE A 255 -8.47 -9.76 10.23
CA ILE A 255 -7.26 -9.10 10.75
C ILE A 255 -6.43 -10.16 11.45
N LEU A 256 -5.28 -10.50 10.89
CA LEU A 256 -4.20 -11.21 11.57
C LEU A 256 -3.24 -10.14 12.09
N ALA A 257 -3.05 -10.06 13.40
CA ALA A 257 -2.20 -9.04 14.01
C ALA A 257 -1.26 -9.64 15.06
N GLU A 258 0.02 -9.31 14.95
CA GLU A 258 1.02 -9.67 15.96
C GLU A 258 0.73 -8.91 17.26
N HIS A 259 0.78 -9.60 18.40
CA HIS A 259 0.48 -9.03 19.71
C HIS A 259 1.65 -9.02 20.69
N THR A 260 2.83 -9.53 20.29
CA THR A 260 3.98 -9.75 21.18
C THR A 260 4.58 -8.46 21.72
N LEU A 261 4.63 -7.42 20.87
CA LEU A 261 5.33 -6.16 21.17
C LEU A 261 4.39 -5.03 21.59
N ILE A 262 3.13 -5.33 21.90
CA ILE A 262 2.15 -4.33 22.33
C ILE A 262 2.49 -3.84 23.75
N PRO A 263 2.74 -2.53 23.98
CA PRO A 263 3.14 -2.01 25.28
C PRO A 263 2.15 -2.31 26.42
N ASN A 264 0.85 -2.32 26.12
CA ASN A 264 -0.23 -2.60 27.09
C ASN A 264 -0.64 -4.08 27.14
N GLY A 265 0.11 -4.95 26.47
CA GLY A 265 -0.14 -6.38 26.36
C GLY A 265 -1.32 -6.76 25.45
N LYS A 266 -1.36 -8.03 25.07
CA LYS A 266 -2.28 -8.57 24.05
C LYS A 266 -3.77 -8.37 24.36
N ASN A 267 -4.17 -8.30 25.63
CA ASN A 267 -5.58 -8.10 26.00
C ASN A 267 -6.13 -6.76 25.51
N SER A 268 -5.31 -5.70 25.47
CA SER A 268 -5.73 -4.38 24.99
C SER A 268 -6.17 -4.42 23.52
N MET A 269 -5.45 -5.16 22.67
CA MET A 269 -5.82 -5.40 21.27
C MET A 269 -7.12 -6.18 21.15
N LYS A 270 -7.24 -7.25 21.94
CA LYS A 270 -8.43 -8.10 21.93
C LYS A 270 -9.69 -7.31 22.30
N GLU A 271 -9.63 -6.54 23.37
CA GLU A 271 -10.74 -5.69 23.82
C GLU A 271 -11.07 -4.62 22.78
N PHE A 272 -10.05 -3.97 22.20
CA PHE A 272 -10.23 -2.97 21.15
C PHE A 272 -10.95 -3.58 19.93
N LEU A 273 -10.46 -4.69 19.37
CA LEU A 273 -11.05 -5.31 18.18
C LEU A 273 -12.48 -5.81 18.45
N ILE A 274 -12.75 -6.37 19.63
CA ILE A 274 -14.12 -6.73 20.03
C ILE A 274 -15.02 -5.50 20.07
N SER A 275 -14.56 -4.38 20.63
CA SER A 275 -15.31 -3.12 20.68
C SER A 275 -15.60 -2.54 19.29
N LYS A 276 -14.77 -2.87 18.29
CA LYS A 276 -14.94 -2.50 16.88
C LYS A 276 -15.78 -3.50 16.08
N GLY A 277 -16.42 -4.46 16.75
CA GLY A 277 -17.32 -5.41 16.11
C GLY A 277 -16.62 -6.62 15.49
N TYR A 278 -15.42 -6.95 15.93
CA TYR A 278 -14.73 -8.18 15.53
C TYR A 278 -14.97 -9.32 16.54
N GLU A 279 -14.90 -10.55 16.06
CA GLU A 279 -14.83 -11.76 16.87
C GLU A 279 -13.45 -12.42 16.72
N LEU A 280 -12.92 -12.92 17.84
CA LEU A 280 -11.66 -13.66 17.85
C LEU A 280 -11.90 -15.05 17.23
N ILE A 281 -11.12 -15.39 16.21
CA ILE A 281 -11.12 -16.72 15.58
C ILE A 281 -10.08 -17.61 16.25
N PHE A 282 -8.84 -17.13 16.42
CA PHE A 282 -7.81 -17.84 17.18
C PHE A 282 -6.80 -16.90 17.83
N ASP A 283 -6.16 -17.41 18.88
CA ASP A 283 -4.99 -16.87 19.60
C ASP A 283 -3.92 -17.96 19.51
N HIS A 284 -2.96 -17.80 18.59
CA HIS A 284 -1.97 -18.83 18.30
C HIS A 284 -0.60 -18.19 18.08
N PHE A 285 0.43 -18.80 18.66
CA PHE A 285 1.78 -18.25 18.71
C PHE A 285 1.80 -16.83 19.31
N ASN A 286 2.05 -15.85 18.44
CA ASN A 286 2.27 -14.45 18.73
C ASN A 286 1.18 -13.57 18.10
N ASP A 287 0.15 -14.19 17.51
CA ASP A 287 -0.83 -13.52 16.67
C ASP A 287 -2.26 -13.82 17.10
N PHE A 288 -3.11 -12.83 16.93
CA PHE A 288 -4.54 -13.03 16.88
C PHE A 288 -5.05 -12.99 15.45
N LEU A 289 -6.00 -13.87 15.14
CA LEU A 289 -6.87 -13.67 13.98
C LEU A 289 -8.27 -13.28 14.43
N PHE A 290 -8.76 -12.18 13.89
CA PHE A 290 -10.11 -11.66 14.09
C PHE A 290 -10.90 -11.66 12.79
N LYS A 291 -12.21 -11.80 12.92
CA LYS A 291 -13.18 -11.68 11.83
C LYS A 291 -14.20 -10.59 12.15
N ARG A 292 -14.53 -9.75 11.18
CA ARG A 292 -15.58 -8.74 11.31
C ARG A 292 -16.95 -9.43 11.45
N ARG A 293 -17.73 -9.04 12.46
CA ARG A 293 -19.12 -9.50 12.59
C ARG A 293 -19.97 -8.84 11.52
N ILE A 294 -20.74 -9.64 10.78
CA ILE A 294 -21.77 -9.12 9.89
C ILE A 294 -22.95 -8.74 10.79
N ILE A 295 -23.13 -7.44 11.04
CA ILE A 295 -24.34 -6.95 11.70
C ILE A 295 -25.41 -6.89 10.63
N ASN A 296 -26.28 -7.91 10.60
CA ASN A 296 -27.53 -7.82 9.83
C ASN A 296 -28.37 -6.71 10.47
N THR A 297 -28.37 -5.53 9.87
CA THR A 297 -29.37 -4.51 10.18
C THR A 297 -30.69 -5.02 9.61
N ASN A 298 -31.52 -5.60 10.47
CA ASN A 298 -32.92 -5.89 10.16
C ASN A 298 -33.70 -4.59 9.97
#